data_AF-A0A1F9LSQ5-F1
#
_entry.id   AF-A0A1F9LSQ5-F1
#
_cell.length_a   1.000
_cell.length_b   1.000
_cell.length_c   1.000
_cell.angle_alpha   90.00
_cell.angle_beta   90.00
_cell.angle_gamma   90.00
#
_symmetry.space_group_name_H-M   'P 1'
#
loop_
_entity.id
_entity.type
_entity.pdbx_description
1 polymer ?
#
loop_
_entity_poly.entity_id
_entity_poly.type
_entity_poly.pdbx_seq_one_letter_code
_entity_poly.pdbx_strand_id
1 'polypeptide(L)' 'MEKKSCYICRKEALSKNEIGLTKKLLDKDSKRFYCLDCLAEYLEVDTEFLLAKVEELKEQGCKFF' A
#
# COMPACT_ATOMS: atom_id res chain seq x y z
N MET A 1 7.97 -6.35 -14.87
CA MET A 1 7.34 -5.75 -13.68
C MET A 1 8.08 -6.30 -12.47
N GLU A 2 8.86 -5.48 -11.78
CA GLU A 2 9.59 -5.93 -10.59
C GLU A 2 8.58 -6.35 -9.51
N LYS A 3 8.63 -7.60 -9.06
CA LYS A 3 7.80 -8.07 -7.94
C LYS A 3 8.32 -7.38 -6.68
N LYS A 4 7.54 -6.46 -6.11
CA LYS A 4 7.86 -5.88 -4.79
C LYS A 4 7.31 -6.80 -3.70
N SER A 5 8.02 -6.86 -2.59
CA SER A 5 7.68 -7.69 -1.43
C SER A 5 7.46 -6.83 -0.20
N CYS A 6 6.67 -7.33 0.74
CA CYS A 6 6.47 -6.72 2.03
C CYS A 6 7.79 -6.73 2.82
N TYR A 7 8.17 -5.60 3.38
CA TYR A 7 9.36 -5.47 4.20
C TYR A 7 9.26 -6.23 5.53
N ILE A 8 8.04 -6.42 6.05
CA ILE A 8 7.77 -7.06 7.35
C ILE A 8 7.55 -8.57 7.18
N CYS A 9 6.43 -8.97 6.60
CA CYS A 9 6.05 -10.39 6.50
C CYS A 9 6.66 -11.11 5.29
N ARG A 10 7.48 -10.43 4.49
CA ARG A 10 8.12 -10.97 3.27
C ARG A 10 7.15 -11.46 2.20
N LYS A 11 5.85 -11.15 2.32
CA LYS A 11 4.83 -11.43 1.28
C LYS A 11 5.32 -10.93 -0.07
N GLU A 12 5.45 -11.83 -1.01
CA GLU A 12 5.88 -11.52 -2.37
C GLU A 12 4.69 -11.07 -3.24
N ALA A 13 4.99 -10.49 -4.40
CA ALA A 13 4.01 -10.07 -5.39
C ALA A 13 2.94 -9.11 -4.83
N LEU A 14 3.38 -8.06 -4.14
CA LEU A 14 2.50 -6.97 -3.71
C LEU A 14 1.75 -6.36 -4.90
N SER A 15 0.47 -6.09 -4.68
CA SER A 15 -0.42 -5.47 -5.65
C SER A 15 -0.02 -4.02 -5.89
N LYS A 16 -0.42 -3.46 -7.04
CA LYS A 16 -0.26 -2.02 -7.31
C LYS A 16 -0.87 -1.16 -6.20
N ASN A 17 -2.00 -1.60 -5.63
CA ASN A 17 -2.64 -0.92 -4.51
C ASN A 17 -1.74 -0.90 -3.26
N GLU A 18 -1.16 -2.04 -2.86
CA GLU A 18 -0.26 -2.12 -1.71
C GLU A 18 0.96 -1.19 -1.89
N ILE A 19 1.56 -1.22 -3.09
CA ILE A 19 2.72 -0.40 -3.45
C ILE A 19 2.34 1.09 -3.49
N GLY A 20 1.25 1.43 -4.17
CA GLY A 20 0.76 2.80 -4.34
C GLY A 20 0.34 3.41 -3.02
N LEU A 21 -0.31 2.64 -2.16
CA LEU A 21 -0.79 3.09 -0.85
C LEU A 21 0.38 3.34 0.08
N THR A 22 1.37 2.43 0.10
CA THR A 22 2.61 2.67 0.83
C THR A 22 3.27 3.98 0.39
N LYS A 23 3.37 4.22 -0.92
CA LYS A 23 3.97 5.46 -1.44
C LYS A 23 3.17 6.72 -1.13
N LYS A 24 1.84 6.60 -1.09
CA LYS A 24 0.94 7.72 -0.89
C LYS A 24 0.85 8.12 0.59
N LEU A 25 0.84 7.13 1.49
CA LEU A 25 0.67 7.32 2.92
C LEU A 25 1.99 7.50 3.67
N LEU A 26 3.05 6.78 3.30
CA LEU A 26 4.34 6.86 3.99
C LEU A 26 5.27 7.87 3.29
N ASP A 27 5.70 7.54 2.08
CA ASP A 27 6.64 8.38 1.33
C ASP A 27 6.65 8.00 -0.17
N LYS A 28 6.56 9.00 -1.06
CA LYS A 28 6.46 8.77 -2.52
C LYS A 28 7.68 8.06 -3.09
N ASP A 29 8.84 8.26 -2.47
CA ASP A 29 10.14 7.72 -2.86
C ASP A 29 10.53 6.50 -2.01
N SER A 30 9.59 5.98 -1.21
CA SER A 30 9.82 4.79 -0.40
C SER A 30 10.28 3.61 -1.25
N LYS A 31 11.40 3.01 -0.84
CA LYS A 31 11.95 1.77 -1.39
C LYS A 31 11.44 0.53 -0.65
N ARG A 32 10.74 0.73 0.48
CA ARG A 32 10.17 -0.33 1.31
C ARG A 32 8.66 -0.33 1.14
N PHE A 33 8.11 -1.50 0.81
CA PHE A 33 6.69 -1.68 0.58
C PHE A 33 6.11 -2.58 1.66
N TYR A 34 4.83 -2.39 1.95
CA TYR A 34 4.11 -3.15 2.95
C TYR A 34 2.89 -3.78 2.28
N CYS A 35 2.54 -4.99 2.71
CA CYS A 35 1.22 -5.51 2.40
C CYS A 35 0.17 -4.75 3.22
N LEU A 36 -1.10 -4.86 2.83
CA LEU A 36 -2.19 -4.16 3.51
C LEU A 36 -2.20 -4.42 5.02
N ASP A 37 -2.12 -5.68 5.45
CA ASP A 37 -2.06 -6.07 6.86
C ASP A 37 -0.91 -5.41 7.63
N CYS A 38 0.33 -5.58 7.16
CA CYS A 38 1.48 -5.00 7.86
C CYS A 38 1.49 -3.47 7.81
N LEU A 39 0.88 -2.87 6.79
CA LEU A 39 0.72 -1.41 6.73
C LEU A 39 -0.34 -0.94 7.72
N ALA A 40 -1.42 -1.69 7.88
CA ALA A 40 -2.49 -1.45 8.85
C ALA A 40 -1.93 -1.52 10.27
N GLU A 41 -1.18 -2.58 10.59
CA GLU A 41 -0.46 -2.70 11.87
C GLU A 41 0.54 -1.55 12.09
N TYR A 42 1.32 -1.19 11.07
CA TYR A 42 2.30 -0.10 11.16
C TYR A 42 1.66 1.28 11.41
N LEU A 43 0.46 1.51 10.86
CA LEU A 43 -0.29 2.75 11.01
C LEU A 43 -1.29 2.71 12.17
N GLU A 44 -1.39 1.58 12.88
CA GLU A 44 -2.37 1.33 13.95
C GLU A 44 -3.82 1.60 13.49
N VAL A 45 -4.15 1.17 12.27
CA VAL A 45 -5.50 1.28 11.66
C VAL A 45 -5.97 -0.08 11.17
N ASP A 46 -7.27 -0.22 10.91
CA ASP A 46 -7.81 -1.42 10.28
C ASP A 46 -7.45 -1.54 8.80
N THR A 47 -7.31 -2.77 8.31
CA THR A 47 -7.11 -3.07 6.89
C THR A 47 -8.26 -2.53 6.02
N GLU A 48 -9.49 -2.50 6.55
CA GLU A 48 -10.66 -1.93 5.88
C GLU A 48 -10.53 -0.43 5.64
N PHE A 49 -9.93 0.31 6.58
CA PHE A 49 -9.66 1.74 6.42
C PHE A 49 -8.69 2.00 5.25
N LEU A 50 -7.66 1.17 5.14
CA LEU A 50 -6.72 1.24 4.01
C LEU A 50 -7.40 0.91 2.67
N LEU A 51 -8.28 -0.07 2.63
CA LEU A 51 -9.06 -0.41 1.44
C LEU A 51 -10.00 0.73 1.02
N ALA A 52 -10.71 1.34 1.97
CA ALA A 52 -11.54 2.51 1.71
C ALA A 52 -10.72 3.67 1.16
N LYS A 53 -9.49 3.88 1.65
CA LYS A 53 -8.58 4.88 1.07
C LYS A 53 -8.10 4.56 -0.33
N VAL A 54 -7.89 3.29 -0.66
CA VAL A 54 -7.57 2.89 -2.04
C VAL A 54 -8.74 3.24 -2.98
N GLU A 55 -9.97 2.94 -2.59
CA GLU A 55 -11.18 3.28 -3.37
C GLU A 55 -11.30 4.79 -3.57
N GLU A 56 -11.18 5.58 -2.49
CA GLU A 56 -11.23 7.04 -2.54
C GLU A 56 -10.16 7.63 -3.48
N LEU A 57 -8.93 7.10 -3.44
CA LEU A 57 -7.84 7.54 -4.31
C LEU A 57 -8.10 7.20 -5.79
N LYS A 58 -8.77 6.08 -6.08
CA LYS A 58 -9.19 5.73 -7.45
C LYS A 58 -10.28 6.68 -7.95
N GLU A 59 -11.27 6.99 -7.11
CA GLU A 59 -12.35 7.92 -7.44
C GLU A 59 -11.84 9.34 -7.69
N GLN A 60 -10.82 9.77 -6.95
CA GLN A 60 -10.14 11.05 -7.18
C GLN A 60 -9.32 11.09 -8.50
N GLY A 61 -9.35 10.02 -9.31
CA GLY A 61 -8.66 9.95 -10.59
C GLY A 61 -7.15 9.81 -10.44
N CYS A 62 -6.66 9.28 -9.32
CA CYS A 62 -5.24 9.05 -9.12
C CYS A 62 -4.78 7.91 -10.05
N LYS A 63 -4.23 8.25 -11.23
CA LYS A 63 -3.71 7.34 -12.27
C LYS A 63 -2.61 6.36 -11.81
N PHE A 64 -2.27 6.34 -10.52
CA PHE A 64 -1.23 5.52 -9.93
C PHE A 64 -1.76 4.25 -9.24
N PHE A 65 -3.09 4.05 -9.17
CA PHE A 65 -3.75 2.86 -8.64
C PHE A 65 -4.46 2.06 -9.73
#